data_AF-A0A378B8C8-F1
#
_entry.id   AF-A0A378B8C8-F1
#
_cell.length_a   1.000
_cell.length_b   1.000
_cell.length_c   1.000
_cell.angle_alpha   90.00
_cell.angle_beta   90.00
_cell.angle_gamma   90.00
#
_symmetry.space_group_name_H-M   'P 1'
#
loop_
_entity.id
_entity.type
_entity.pdbx_description
1 polymer ?
#
loop_
_entity_poly.entity_id
_entity_poly.type
_entity_poly.pdbx_seq_one_letter_code
_entity_poly.pdbx_strand_id
1 'polypeptide(L)'
;MPVSGHIAIQKSKNSSNELSRWATNAPTAKETACNVNRPRSAQTSSAVFLRPDSIKQARQQLAEGIIDAAQLREIENNAIRHLVQQQCDCGLHVVTDGEFRRAWWHFDFFDGLQGVERYDAEQGIQFNGVQTKAHGVRVTGKLAFGDHPMLEDFRYLKSISGDAQPKMTIPSPSVLHFRGGRKDIDATVYPDLSDYFDDLATTWRDAIRAFYDAGCRYLQLDDTVWAYLCSDAQRQQVRERGEDPDALARIYARVLNQALEGKPADLTVGLHVCRGNFRSTWISEGGYEPVAEVLFGSVNVDAFFLEYDNDRSGDFAPLRFYSSRPSAGGPRADHHQKRRAGESAGGKSATRRGRAVRAARADLPQPAVRFRLH
;
A
#
# COMPACT_ATOMS: atom_id res chain seq x y z
N MET A 1 -22.83 -3.89 3.18
CA MET A 1 -22.39 -4.80 2.10
C MET A 1 -21.08 -5.42 2.52
N PRO A 2 -20.81 -6.72 2.30
CA PRO A 2 -19.51 -7.27 2.68
C PRO A 2 -18.45 -6.63 1.79
N VAL A 3 -17.44 -6.02 2.41
CA VAL A 3 -16.27 -5.48 1.71
C VAL A 3 -15.51 -6.68 1.14
N SER A 4 -15.71 -6.96 -0.16
CA SER A 4 -14.90 -7.94 -0.88
C SER A 4 -13.53 -7.31 -1.08
N GLY A 5 -12.54 -7.73 -0.30
CA GLY A 5 -11.18 -7.31 -0.56
C GLY A 5 -10.71 -7.83 -1.93
N HIS A 6 -9.78 -7.11 -2.55
CA HIS A 6 -9.16 -7.52 -3.81
C HIS A 6 -7.66 -7.82 -3.63
N ILE A 7 -7.17 -8.90 -4.24
CA ILE A 7 -5.72 -9.13 -4.42
C ILE A 7 -5.42 -8.93 -5.90
N ALA A 8 -4.48 -8.04 -6.21
CA ALA A 8 -3.86 -7.92 -7.51
C ALA A 8 -2.44 -8.51 -7.45
N ILE A 9 -2.17 -9.50 -8.29
CA ILE A 9 -0.83 -10.08 -8.46
C ILE A 9 -0.15 -9.29 -9.58
N GLN A 10 0.99 -8.66 -9.28
CA GLN A 10 1.77 -7.92 -10.26
C GLN A 10 2.95 -8.75 -10.74
N LYS A 11 3.21 -8.65 -12.05
CA LYS A 11 4.47 -9.06 -12.66
C LYS A 11 5.31 -7.82 -13.01
N SER A 12 6.50 -7.68 -12.44
CA SER A 12 7.61 -6.83 -12.84
C SER A 12 7.87 -6.99 -14.33
N LYS A 13 7.66 -5.91 -15.10
CA LYS A 13 7.99 -5.87 -16.51
C LYS A 13 9.20 -4.98 -16.72
N ASN A 14 10.35 -5.63 -16.92
CA ASN A 14 11.56 -5.05 -17.49
C ASN A 14 11.54 -5.26 -19.02
N SER A 15 10.89 -4.36 -19.77
CA SER A 15 11.29 -3.99 -21.15
C SER A 15 10.25 -3.06 -21.80
N SER A 16 10.74 -2.09 -22.56
CA SER A 16 10.05 -0.90 -23.06
C SER A 16 9.10 -1.13 -24.25
N ASN A 17 8.65 -2.35 -24.54
CA ASN A 17 8.05 -2.65 -25.86
C ASN A 17 6.75 -3.46 -25.85
N GLU A 18 5.95 -3.42 -24.76
CA GLU A 18 4.75 -4.26 -24.67
C GLU A 18 3.39 -3.53 -24.67
N LEU A 19 3.32 -2.20 -24.52
CA LEU A 19 2.02 -1.50 -24.68
C LEU A 19 1.46 -1.68 -26.11
N SER A 20 2.34 -1.77 -27.11
CA SER A 20 1.98 -2.03 -28.51
C SER A 20 1.58 -3.49 -28.80
N ARG A 21 1.91 -4.45 -27.93
CA ARG A 21 1.53 -5.86 -28.08
C ARG A 21 0.14 -6.18 -27.54
N TRP A 22 -0.43 -5.30 -26.71
CA TRP A 22 -1.78 -5.47 -26.17
C TRP A 22 -2.86 -5.03 -27.15
N ALA A 23 -2.56 -4.10 -28.07
CA ALA A 23 -3.50 -3.57 -29.05
C ALA A 23 -3.87 -4.55 -30.17
N THR A 24 -3.08 -5.61 -30.41
CA THR A 24 -3.25 -6.47 -31.61
C THR A 24 -4.08 -7.73 -31.40
N ASN A 25 -4.52 -8.06 -30.17
CA ASN A 25 -5.22 -9.32 -29.87
C ASN A 25 -6.49 -9.16 -29.00
N ALA A 26 -7.29 -8.12 -29.23
CA ALA A 26 -8.63 -8.03 -28.64
C ALA A 26 -9.69 -8.64 -29.59
N PRO A 27 -10.42 -9.70 -29.21
CA PRO A 27 -11.50 -10.23 -30.04
C PRO A 27 -12.68 -9.25 -30.06
N THR A 28 -13.22 -8.99 -31.26
CA THR A 28 -14.42 -8.19 -31.48
C THR A 28 -15.65 -8.91 -30.92
N ALA A 29 -16.09 -8.51 -29.72
CA ALA A 29 -17.37 -8.95 -29.16
C ALA A 29 -18.43 -7.85 -29.35
N LYS A 30 -19.45 -8.18 -30.16
CA LYS A 30 -20.64 -7.38 -30.46
C LYS A 30 -21.41 -6.97 -29.20
N GLU A 31 -22.10 -5.85 -29.34
CA GLU A 31 -23.07 -5.22 -28.43
C GLU A 31 -23.94 -6.18 -27.61
N THR A 32 -24.02 -5.92 -26.30
CA THR A 32 -25.29 -6.01 -25.58
C THR A 32 -25.29 -5.00 -24.44
N ALA A 33 -26.31 -4.15 -24.42
CA ALA A 33 -26.46 -3.00 -23.56
C ALA A 33 -26.72 -3.35 -22.07
N CYS A 34 -26.33 -2.40 -21.21
CA CYS A 34 -26.77 -2.11 -19.84
C CYS A 34 -26.83 -3.25 -18.80
N ASN A 35 -25.83 -3.27 -17.91
CA ASN A 35 -26.11 -3.28 -16.46
C ASN A 35 -24.94 -2.65 -15.68
N VAL A 36 -25.18 -1.49 -15.07
CA VAL A 36 -24.24 -0.71 -14.26
C VAL A 36 -24.39 -1.17 -12.81
N ASN A 37 -23.49 -2.02 -12.30
CA ASN A 37 -23.14 -2.19 -10.87
C ASN A 37 -22.33 -3.48 -10.56
N ARG A 38 -21.31 -3.79 -11.35
CA ARG A 38 -20.27 -4.73 -10.91
C ARG A 38 -18.90 -4.09 -11.15
N PRO A 39 -18.00 -4.03 -10.16
CA PRO A 39 -16.60 -3.82 -10.46
C PRO A 39 -16.15 -5.04 -11.26
N ARG A 40 -16.12 -4.91 -12.59
CA ARG A 40 -15.27 -5.76 -13.44
C ARG A 40 -13.87 -5.64 -12.83
N SER A 41 -13.16 -6.76 -12.67
CA SER A 41 -11.77 -6.79 -12.19
C SER A 41 -10.99 -5.65 -12.82
N ALA A 42 -10.81 -4.55 -12.08
CA ALA A 42 -10.23 -3.35 -12.64
C ALA A 42 -8.78 -3.68 -12.95
N GLN A 43 -8.43 -3.73 -14.23
CA GLN A 43 -7.04 -3.80 -14.64
C GLN A 43 -6.39 -2.51 -14.13
N THR A 44 -5.50 -2.64 -13.14
CA THR A 44 -4.86 -1.52 -12.47
C THR A 44 -3.33 -1.70 -12.55
N SER A 45 -2.61 -0.65 -12.95
CA SER A 45 -1.14 -0.65 -13.04
C SER A 45 -0.49 -0.40 -11.67
N SER A 46 0.79 -0.75 -11.49
CA SER A 46 1.60 -0.49 -10.29
C SER A 46 1.97 0.99 -10.07
N ALA A 47 1.32 1.89 -10.81
CA ALA A 47 1.44 3.34 -10.75
C ALA A 47 2.70 4.00 -11.31
N VAL A 48 3.86 3.34 -11.29
CA VAL A 48 5.13 3.90 -11.81
C VAL A 48 5.29 3.61 -13.31
N PHE A 49 5.67 4.64 -14.08
CA PHE A 49 6.02 4.50 -15.50
C PHE A 49 7.44 5.03 -15.77
N LEU A 50 8.05 4.57 -16.86
CA LEU A 50 9.36 5.06 -17.27
C LEU A 50 9.28 6.56 -17.59
N ARG A 51 10.08 7.36 -16.89
CA ARG A 51 10.14 8.81 -17.09
C ARG A 51 10.56 9.11 -18.54
N PRO A 52 9.78 9.91 -19.30
CA PRO A 52 10.12 10.29 -20.66
C PRO A 52 11.32 11.21 -20.69
N ASP A 53 12.04 11.21 -21.82
CA ASP A 53 13.25 12.01 -21.98
C ASP A 53 12.99 13.52 -21.90
N SER A 54 11.78 13.98 -22.26
CA SER A 54 11.36 15.37 -22.09
C SER A 54 11.48 15.86 -20.64
N ILE A 55 11.05 15.06 -19.66
CA ILE A 55 11.18 15.41 -18.24
C ILE A 55 12.64 15.33 -17.79
N LYS A 56 13.40 14.33 -18.26
CA LYS A 56 14.83 14.22 -17.90
C LYS A 56 15.61 15.44 -18.37
N GLN A 57 15.40 15.86 -19.62
CA GLN A 57 16.02 17.06 -20.20
C GLN A 57 15.56 18.33 -19.48
N ALA A 58 14.26 18.48 -19.21
CA ALA A 58 13.74 19.64 -18.49
C ALA A 58 14.33 19.77 -17.07
N ARG A 59 14.52 18.67 -16.35
CA ARG A 59 15.18 18.68 -15.03
C ARG A 59 16.64 19.09 -15.11
N GLN A 60 17.35 18.67 -16.16
CA GLN A 60 18.70 19.13 -16.41
C GLN A 60 18.72 20.63 -16.72
N GLN A 61 17.83 21.11 -17.59
CA GLN A 61 17.69 22.54 -17.91
C GLN A 61 17.35 23.39 -16.69
N LEU A 62 16.50 22.90 -15.78
CA LEU A 62 16.21 23.58 -14.51
C LEU A 62 17.47 23.67 -13.63
N ALA A 63 18.22 22.57 -13.51
CA ALA A 63 19.46 22.55 -12.74
C ALA A 63 20.55 23.48 -13.32
N GLU A 64 20.52 23.70 -14.63
CA GLU A 64 21.40 24.62 -15.36
C GLU A 64 20.87 26.07 -15.38
N GLY A 65 19.67 26.33 -14.84
CA GLY A 65 19.04 27.66 -14.83
C GLY A 65 18.49 28.12 -16.18
N ILE A 66 18.33 27.21 -17.14
CA ILE A 66 17.82 27.48 -18.49
C ILE A 66 16.30 27.65 -18.50
N ILE A 67 15.61 26.88 -17.67
CA ILE A 67 14.16 27.00 -17.45
C ILE A 67 13.88 27.22 -15.97
N ASP A 68 12.73 27.83 -15.66
CA ASP A 68 12.23 27.96 -14.30
C ASP A 68 11.35 26.77 -13.87
N ALA A 69 10.94 26.77 -12.60
CA ALA A 69 10.10 25.71 -12.03
C ALA A 69 8.70 25.64 -12.67
N ALA A 70 8.15 26.76 -13.15
CA ALA A 70 6.85 26.79 -13.81
C ALA A 70 6.93 26.15 -15.21
N GLN A 71 8.01 26.41 -15.95
CA GLN A 71 8.30 25.76 -17.22
C GLN A 71 8.51 24.25 -17.06
N LEU A 72 9.25 23.81 -16.03
CA LEU A 72 9.34 22.38 -15.71
C LEU A 72 7.95 21.80 -15.40
N ARG A 73 7.13 22.50 -14.60
CA ARG A 73 5.77 22.07 -14.24
C ARG A 73 4.91 21.84 -15.48
N GLU A 74 4.99 22.72 -16.47
CA GLU A 74 4.26 22.60 -17.73
C GLU A 74 4.75 21.43 -18.60
N ILE A 75 6.06 21.18 -18.65
CA ILE A 75 6.61 20.02 -19.35
C ILE A 75 6.13 18.71 -18.70
N GLU A 76 6.15 18.65 -17.36
CA GLU A 76 5.62 17.52 -16.61
C GLU A 76 4.09 17.36 -16.80
N ASN A 77 3.33 18.45 -16.79
CA ASN A 77 1.89 18.48 -17.09
C ASN A 77 1.60 17.79 -18.43
N ASN A 78 2.29 18.21 -19.49
CA ASN A 78 2.10 17.68 -20.83
C ASN A 78 2.45 16.18 -20.93
N ALA A 79 3.56 15.77 -20.29
CA ALA A 79 3.96 14.38 -20.25
C ALA A 79 2.94 13.50 -19.50
N ILE A 80 2.40 13.98 -18.38
CA ILE A 80 1.38 13.26 -17.60
C ILE A 80 0.08 13.15 -18.41
N ARG A 81 -0.36 14.24 -19.08
CA ARG A 81 -1.54 14.20 -19.96
C ARG A 81 -1.41 13.13 -21.05
N HIS A 82 -0.23 13.07 -21.68
CA HIS A 82 0.03 12.06 -22.70
C HIS A 82 -0.01 10.64 -22.12
N LEU A 83 0.60 10.41 -20.95
CA LEU A 83 0.57 9.13 -20.26
C LEU A 83 -0.87 8.71 -19.90
N VAL A 84 -1.68 9.62 -19.37
CA VAL A 84 -3.10 9.34 -19.04
C VAL A 84 -3.86 8.91 -20.28
N GLN A 85 -3.68 9.62 -21.40
CA GLN A 85 -4.29 9.23 -22.67
C GLN A 85 -3.85 7.83 -23.11
N GLN A 86 -2.55 7.52 -23.05
CA GLN A 86 -2.04 6.18 -23.39
C GLN A 86 -2.63 5.08 -22.50
N GLN A 87 -2.78 5.33 -21.21
CA GLN A 87 -3.39 4.38 -20.29
C GLN A 87 -4.86 4.11 -20.67
N CYS A 88 -5.63 5.17 -20.94
CA CYS A 88 -7.01 5.06 -21.41
C CYS A 88 -7.12 4.34 -22.76
N ASP A 89 -6.25 4.66 -23.72
CA ASP A 89 -6.22 4.03 -25.05
C ASP A 89 -5.90 2.53 -24.97
N CYS A 90 -5.14 2.12 -23.95
CA CYS A 90 -4.87 0.71 -23.65
C CYS A 90 -6.00 0.02 -22.86
N GLY A 91 -7.12 0.70 -22.62
CA GLY A 91 -8.28 0.15 -21.92
C GLY A 91 -8.20 0.18 -20.39
N LEU A 92 -7.23 0.91 -19.81
CA LEU A 92 -7.17 1.04 -18.35
C LEU A 92 -8.25 2.00 -17.85
N HIS A 93 -9.02 1.54 -16.86
CA HIS A 93 -10.06 2.35 -16.20
C HIS A 93 -9.57 3.04 -14.93
N VAL A 94 -8.37 2.69 -14.45
CA VAL A 94 -7.67 3.35 -13.35
C VAL A 94 -6.35 3.88 -13.88
N VAL A 95 -6.13 5.18 -13.76
CA VAL A 95 -4.96 5.87 -14.34
C VAL A 95 -4.12 6.53 -13.26
N THR A 96 -2.80 6.64 -13.49
CA THR A 96 -1.87 7.34 -12.60
C THR A 96 -1.10 8.43 -13.34
N ASP A 97 -0.40 9.28 -12.60
CA ASP A 97 0.53 10.28 -13.15
C ASP A 97 1.92 9.73 -13.49
N GLY A 98 2.10 8.40 -13.35
CA GLY A 98 3.38 7.73 -13.56
C GLY A 98 4.48 8.07 -12.55
N GLU A 99 4.15 8.82 -11.49
CA GLU A 99 5.11 9.44 -10.57
C GLU A 99 6.13 10.34 -11.26
N PHE A 100 5.74 10.92 -12.40
CA PHE A 100 6.64 11.67 -13.28
C PHE A 100 7.32 12.86 -12.61
N ARG A 101 6.66 13.45 -11.61
CA ARG A 101 7.13 14.61 -10.84
C ARG A 101 8.11 14.27 -9.72
N ARG A 102 8.23 13.00 -9.33
CA ARG A 102 9.03 12.62 -8.16
C ARG A 102 10.48 12.38 -8.57
N ALA A 103 11.45 12.94 -7.86
CA ALA A 103 12.82 12.44 -7.93
C ALA A 103 12.94 11.08 -7.24
N TRP A 104 12.24 10.92 -6.11
CA TRP A 104 12.16 9.75 -5.26
C TRP A 104 10.75 9.60 -4.70
N TRP A 105 10.11 8.45 -4.97
CA TRP A 105 8.70 8.20 -4.59
C TRP A 105 8.40 8.46 -3.11
N HIS A 106 9.32 8.10 -2.21
CA HIS A 106 9.15 8.33 -0.77
C HIS A 106 9.69 9.69 -0.30
N PHE A 107 10.89 10.10 -0.73
CA PHE A 107 11.55 11.26 -0.12
C PHE A 107 10.83 12.54 -0.49
N ASP A 108 10.25 12.64 -1.70
CA ASP A 108 9.48 13.83 -2.10
C ASP A 108 8.18 13.96 -1.32
N PHE A 109 7.62 12.86 -0.82
CA PHE A 109 6.48 12.92 0.10
C PHE A 109 6.95 13.29 1.52
N PHE A 110 8.01 12.66 2.01
CA PHE A 110 8.50 12.94 3.37
C PHE A 110 8.98 14.38 3.55
N ASP A 111 9.54 15.01 2.51
CA ASP A 111 9.97 16.41 2.51
C ASP A 111 8.81 17.40 2.71
N GLY A 112 7.59 16.99 2.34
CA GLY A 112 6.38 17.80 2.54
C GLY A 112 5.70 17.59 3.90
N LEU A 113 6.25 16.75 4.77
CA LEU A 113 5.70 16.51 6.11
C LEU A 113 6.29 17.50 7.13
N GLN A 114 5.45 17.95 8.07
CA GLN A 114 5.93 18.75 9.19
C GLN A 114 6.73 17.85 10.15
N GLY A 115 7.80 18.40 10.72
CA GLY A 115 8.68 17.67 11.64
C GLY A 115 9.66 16.71 10.96
N VAL A 116 9.73 16.66 9.63
CA VAL A 116 10.69 15.88 8.87
C VAL A 116 11.69 16.80 8.17
N GLU A 117 12.97 16.43 8.19
CA GLU A 117 14.05 17.17 7.55
C GLU A 117 14.88 16.23 6.66
N ARG A 118 15.19 16.68 5.45
CA ARG A 118 16.19 16.02 4.59
C ARG A 118 17.61 16.36 5.04
N TYR A 119 18.50 15.38 4.96
CA TYR A 119 19.91 15.58 5.20
C TYR A 119 20.77 14.75 4.25
N ASP A 120 22.00 15.18 4.04
CA ASP A 120 23.01 14.37 3.35
C ASP A 120 23.53 13.31 4.31
N ALA A 121 23.20 12.05 4.02
CA ALA A 121 23.61 10.90 4.80
C ALA A 121 25.07 10.52 4.50
N GLU A 122 25.70 9.75 5.39
CA GLU A 122 27.04 9.19 5.14
C GLU A 122 27.02 8.10 4.05
N GLN A 123 25.88 7.42 3.90
CA GLN A 123 25.70 6.31 2.95
C GLN A 123 24.31 6.39 2.30
N GLY A 124 24.23 6.09 1.01
CA GLY A 124 22.97 5.91 0.30
C GLY A 124 22.34 4.54 0.58
N ILE A 125 21.11 4.36 0.12
CA ILE A 125 20.38 3.10 0.21
C ILE A 125 21.14 2.04 -0.61
N GLN A 126 21.44 0.92 0.03
CA GLN A 126 22.14 -0.19 -0.61
C GLN A 126 21.15 -1.08 -1.35
N PHE A 127 21.28 -1.14 -2.67
CA PHE A 127 20.69 -2.18 -3.50
C PHE A 127 21.76 -3.19 -3.90
N ASN A 128 21.36 -4.37 -4.39
CA ASN A 128 22.32 -5.40 -4.81
C ASN A 128 23.22 -4.89 -5.95
N GLY A 129 24.48 -4.53 -5.65
CA GLY A 129 25.45 -4.03 -6.62
C GLY A 129 25.40 -2.53 -6.95
N VAL A 130 24.46 -1.75 -6.38
CA VAL A 130 24.37 -0.30 -6.60
C VAL A 130 23.99 0.41 -5.29
N GLN A 131 24.67 1.51 -4.97
CA GLN A 131 24.30 2.40 -3.87
C GLN A 131 23.67 3.69 -4.43
N THR A 132 22.59 4.18 -3.81
CA THR A 132 21.97 5.44 -4.22
C THR A 132 22.82 6.65 -3.80
N LYS A 133 22.41 7.86 -4.23
CA LYS A 133 22.90 9.09 -3.58
C LYS A 133 22.57 9.04 -2.08
N ALA A 134 23.47 9.59 -1.27
CA ALA A 134 23.37 9.57 0.18
C ALA A 134 22.47 10.70 0.69
N HIS A 135 21.16 10.56 0.46
CA HIS A 135 20.16 11.43 1.06
C HIS A 135 19.32 10.61 2.03
N GLY A 136 19.05 11.18 3.20
CA GLY A 136 18.20 10.62 4.23
C GLY A 136 17.10 11.59 4.64
N VAL A 137 16.17 11.10 5.45
CA VAL A 137 15.21 11.93 6.17
C VAL A 137 15.30 11.59 7.65
N ARG A 138 15.17 12.61 8.50
CA ARG A 138 15.14 12.47 9.95
C ARG A 138 13.95 13.23 10.52
N VAL A 139 13.47 12.80 11.68
CA VAL A 139 12.35 13.42 12.38
C VAL A 139 12.90 14.31 13.48
N THR A 140 12.77 15.62 13.28
CA THR A 140 13.30 16.68 14.16
C THR A 140 12.20 17.47 14.87
N GLY A 141 10.94 17.16 14.59
CA GLY A 141 9.78 17.79 15.22
C GLY A 141 8.58 16.86 15.26
N LYS A 142 7.48 17.34 15.84
CA LYS A 142 6.22 16.61 15.88
C LYS A 142 5.71 16.38 14.45
N LEU A 143 5.39 15.12 14.13
CA LEU A 143 4.88 14.75 12.82
C LEU A 143 3.46 15.29 12.63
N ALA A 144 3.23 15.93 11.50
CA ALA A 144 1.89 16.32 11.05
C ALA A 144 1.84 16.44 9.53
N PHE A 145 0.63 16.26 8.98
CA PHE A 145 0.36 16.51 7.57
C PHE A 145 -0.27 17.90 7.40
N GLY A 146 0.38 18.74 6.58
CA GLY A 146 -0.05 20.11 6.33
C GLY A 146 -0.40 20.35 4.85
N ASP A 147 -0.04 21.53 4.35
CA ASP A 147 -0.14 21.82 2.93
C ASP A 147 0.96 21.08 2.17
N HIS A 148 0.58 19.99 1.48
CA HIS A 148 1.51 19.10 0.82
C HIS A 148 1.44 19.28 -0.72
N PRO A 149 2.57 19.51 -1.43
CA PRO A 149 2.59 19.78 -2.88
C PRO A 149 1.88 18.71 -3.72
N MET A 150 1.98 17.44 -3.30
CA MET A 150 1.31 16.33 -3.98
C MET A 150 -0.23 16.40 -3.99
N LEU A 151 -0.87 17.25 -3.18
CA LEU A 151 -2.30 17.52 -3.31
C LEU A 151 -2.63 18.20 -4.65
N GLU A 152 -1.80 19.17 -5.06
CA GLU A 152 -1.93 19.83 -6.37
C GLU A 152 -1.58 18.88 -7.52
N ASP A 153 -0.61 17.97 -7.32
CA ASP A 153 -0.30 16.92 -8.30
C ASP A 153 -1.52 16.03 -8.55
N PHE A 154 -2.20 15.62 -7.48
CA PHE A 154 -3.42 14.83 -7.59
C PHE A 154 -4.57 15.62 -8.22
N ARG A 155 -4.78 16.89 -7.84
CA ARG A 155 -5.81 17.75 -8.47
C ARG A 155 -5.58 17.88 -9.97
N TYR A 156 -4.33 18.02 -10.41
CA TYR A 156 -3.99 18.03 -11.82
C TYR A 156 -4.34 16.69 -12.49
N LEU A 157 -3.87 15.56 -11.96
CA LEU A 157 -4.19 14.23 -12.48
C LEU A 157 -5.70 14.03 -12.63
N LYS A 158 -6.46 14.36 -11.59
CA LYS A 158 -7.93 14.28 -11.60
C LYS A 158 -8.53 15.13 -12.71
N SER A 159 -8.05 16.35 -12.93
CA SER A 159 -8.61 17.26 -13.94
C SER A 159 -8.45 16.76 -15.39
N ILE A 160 -7.47 15.88 -15.64
CA ILE A 160 -7.18 15.33 -16.97
C ILE A 160 -7.62 13.86 -17.14
N SER A 161 -8.17 13.23 -16.10
CA SER A 161 -8.50 11.79 -16.10
C SER A 161 -9.78 11.45 -16.85
N GLY A 162 -10.62 12.43 -17.19
CA GLY A 162 -11.92 12.19 -17.85
C GLY A 162 -12.79 11.24 -17.01
N ASP A 163 -13.29 10.18 -17.66
CA ASP A 163 -14.10 9.13 -17.02
C ASP A 163 -13.26 8.06 -16.30
N ALA A 164 -11.94 8.06 -16.46
CA ALA A 164 -11.07 7.12 -15.76
C ALA A 164 -10.91 7.52 -14.29
N GLN A 165 -10.77 6.53 -13.41
CA GLN A 165 -10.54 6.75 -11.99
C GLN A 165 -9.06 7.13 -11.75
N PRO A 166 -8.73 8.37 -11.34
CA PRO A 166 -7.37 8.70 -10.94
C PRO A 166 -7.00 7.94 -9.67
N LYS A 167 -5.82 7.32 -9.68
CA LYS A 167 -5.20 6.71 -8.51
C LYS A 167 -3.93 7.46 -8.13
N MET A 168 -3.86 7.88 -6.86
CA MET A 168 -2.65 8.47 -6.27
C MET A 168 -1.87 7.43 -5.47
N THR A 169 -0.54 7.48 -5.52
CA THR A 169 0.34 6.68 -4.66
C THR A 169 1.05 7.57 -3.66
N ILE A 170 1.22 7.11 -2.43
CA ILE A 170 2.07 7.74 -1.41
C ILE A 170 2.82 6.63 -0.64
N PRO A 171 3.99 6.91 -0.05
CA PRO A 171 4.64 5.92 0.82
C PRO A 171 3.76 5.53 2.00
N SER A 172 3.85 4.26 2.40
CA SER A 172 3.28 3.76 3.66
C SER A 172 4.01 4.37 4.87
N PRO A 173 3.33 4.58 6.01
CA PRO A 173 3.94 5.14 7.23
C PRO A 173 5.13 4.33 7.73
N SER A 174 5.11 3.00 7.54
CA SER A 174 6.20 2.10 7.96
C SER A 174 7.55 2.49 7.34
N VAL A 175 7.54 3.05 6.12
CA VAL A 175 8.76 3.36 5.35
C VAL A 175 9.53 4.51 6.00
N LEU A 176 8.85 5.48 6.62
CA LEU A 176 9.49 6.60 7.32
C LEU A 176 10.27 6.10 8.54
N HIS A 177 9.69 5.18 9.32
CA HIS A 177 10.38 4.61 10.49
C HIS A 177 11.45 3.59 10.09
N PHE A 178 11.14 2.63 9.21
CA PHE A 178 11.94 1.41 9.11
C PHE A 178 13.39 1.63 8.68
N ARG A 179 13.67 2.59 7.79
CA ARG A 179 15.03 2.78 7.26
C ARG A 179 15.98 3.40 8.27
N GLY A 180 15.51 4.44 8.95
CA GLY A 180 16.28 5.11 9.98
C GLY A 180 16.23 4.41 11.32
N GLY A 181 15.07 3.84 11.68
CA GLY A 181 14.80 3.34 13.02
C GLY A 181 14.91 4.46 14.05
N ARG A 182 15.17 4.09 15.31
CA ARG A 182 15.25 5.05 16.42
C ARG A 182 16.29 6.17 16.22
N LYS A 183 17.41 5.90 15.55
CA LYS A 183 18.52 6.87 15.40
C LYS A 183 18.13 8.13 14.61
N ASP A 184 17.16 8.03 13.72
CA ASP A 184 16.75 9.14 12.85
C ASP A 184 15.50 9.85 13.41
N ILE A 185 15.16 9.60 14.68
CA ILE A 185 14.05 10.24 15.40
C ILE A 185 14.63 10.96 16.61
N ASP A 186 14.45 12.28 16.67
CA ASP A 186 14.94 13.10 17.78
C ASP A 186 14.33 12.65 19.12
N ALA A 187 15.19 12.20 20.02
CA ALA A 187 14.80 11.68 21.32
C ALA A 187 14.28 12.76 22.28
N THR A 188 14.53 14.04 22.01
CA THR A 188 13.98 15.16 22.78
C THR A 188 12.53 15.46 22.39
N VAL A 189 12.17 15.22 21.13
CA VAL A 189 10.81 15.38 20.60
C VAL A 189 9.96 14.15 20.92
N TYR A 190 10.54 12.97 20.76
CA TYR A 190 9.90 11.70 21.04
C TYR A 190 10.75 10.88 22.01
N PRO A 191 10.68 11.13 23.32
CA PRO A 191 11.38 10.30 24.31
C PRO A 191 10.90 8.84 24.27
N ASP A 192 9.59 8.65 24.08
CA ASP A 192 8.94 7.36 23.87
C ASP A 192 8.54 7.21 22.39
N LEU A 193 8.83 6.05 21.80
CA LEU A 193 8.44 5.74 20.42
C LEU A 193 6.95 5.46 20.27
N SER A 194 6.23 5.15 21.35
CA SER A 194 4.77 5.00 21.30
C SER A 194 4.10 6.28 20.82
N ASP A 195 4.49 7.43 21.38
CA ASP A 195 4.02 8.76 20.94
C ASP A 195 4.39 9.03 19.48
N TYR A 196 5.58 8.61 19.03
CA TYR A 196 5.98 8.70 17.63
C TYR A 196 5.05 7.90 16.71
N PHE A 197 4.73 6.66 17.07
CA PHE A 197 3.86 5.82 16.26
C PHE A 197 2.41 6.32 16.23
N ASP A 198 1.92 6.93 17.31
CA ASP A 198 0.58 7.54 17.36
C ASP A 198 0.51 8.81 16.48
N ASP A 199 1.52 9.66 16.52
CA ASP A 199 1.62 10.84 15.63
C ASP A 199 1.83 10.43 14.16
N LEU A 200 2.59 9.36 13.91
CA LEU A 200 2.78 8.78 12.58
C LEU A 200 1.45 8.28 11.99
N ALA A 201 0.65 7.56 12.79
CA ALA A 201 -0.68 7.12 12.38
C ALA A 201 -1.61 8.30 12.10
N THR A 202 -1.59 9.32 12.96
CA THR A 202 -2.40 10.54 12.80
C THR A 202 -2.02 11.31 11.54
N THR A 203 -0.71 11.49 11.29
CA THR A 203 -0.19 12.14 10.09
C THR A 203 -0.69 11.47 8.82
N TRP A 204 -0.68 10.14 8.76
CA TRP A 204 -1.20 9.43 7.59
C TRP A 204 -2.73 9.43 7.50
N ARG A 205 -3.45 9.42 8.63
CA ARG A 205 -4.91 9.62 8.62
C ARG A 205 -5.29 10.96 8.01
N ASP A 206 -4.57 12.02 8.39
CA ASP A 206 -4.77 13.37 7.88
C ASP A 206 -4.40 13.47 6.40
N ALA A 207 -3.30 12.82 5.98
CA ALA A 207 -2.93 12.71 4.57
C ALA A 207 -4.02 12.01 3.73
N ILE A 208 -4.50 10.85 4.19
CA ILE A 208 -5.57 10.09 3.54
C ILE A 208 -6.83 10.96 3.40
N ARG A 209 -7.19 11.68 4.48
CA ARG A 209 -8.34 12.60 4.48
C ARG A 209 -8.14 13.76 3.51
N ALA A 210 -6.97 14.39 3.48
CA ALA A 210 -6.67 15.50 2.59
C ALA A 210 -6.75 15.09 1.11
N PHE A 211 -6.21 13.93 0.74
CA PHE A 211 -6.37 13.40 -0.62
C PHE A 211 -7.84 13.10 -0.93
N TYR A 212 -8.59 12.53 0.01
CA TYR A 212 -10.03 12.31 -0.16
C TYR A 212 -10.80 13.62 -0.42
N ASP A 213 -10.49 14.67 0.34
CA ASP A 213 -11.09 16.00 0.22
C ASP A 213 -10.69 16.70 -1.08
N ALA A 214 -9.48 16.45 -1.60
CA ALA A 214 -9.07 16.82 -2.97
C ALA A 214 -9.84 16.03 -4.05
N GLY A 215 -10.61 15.01 -3.65
CA GLY A 215 -11.47 14.20 -4.51
C GLY A 215 -10.89 12.86 -4.93
N CYS A 216 -9.85 12.38 -4.24
CA CYS A 216 -9.31 11.05 -4.44
C CYS A 216 -10.32 9.99 -3.97
N ARG A 217 -10.50 8.96 -4.79
CA ARG A 217 -11.31 7.77 -4.47
C ARG A 217 -10.53 6.47 -4.61
N TYR A 218 -9.29 6.56 -5.07
CA TYR A 218 -8.34 5.46 -5.09
C TYR A 218 -6.96 5.96 -4.64
N LEU A 219 -6.59 5.63 -3.41
CA LEU A 219 -5.26 5.88 -2.87
C LEU A 219 -4.50 4.56 -2.72
N GLN A 220 -3.21 4.55 -2.98
CA GLN A 220 -2.34 3.40 -2.74
C GLN A 220 -1.22 3.81 -1.81
N LEU A 221 -0.97 2.97 -0.80
CA LEU A 221 0.18 3.05 0.09
C LEU A 221 1.26 2.12 -0.43
N ASP A 222 2.44 2.65 -0.74
CA ASP A 222 3.58 1.86 -1.22
C ASP A 222 4.51 1.50 -0.07
N ASP A 223 4.74 0.22 0.14
CA ASP A 223 5.41 -0.32 1.32
C ASP A 223 6.45 -1.37 0.94
N THR A 224 7.72 -1.04 1.15
CA THR A 224 8.84 -1.99 0.97
C THR A 224 9.14 -2.79 2.23
N VAL A 225 8.65 -2.34 3.38
CA VAL A 225 9.04 -2.85 4.70
C VAL A 225 8.50 -4.25 4.93
N TRP A 226 7.26 -4.52 4.51
CA TRP A 226 6.69 -5.88 4.58
C TRP A 226 7.53 -6.91 3.82
N ALA A 227 8.06 -6.55 2.65
CA ALA A 227 8.97 -7.41 1.91
C ALA A 227 10.31 -7.57 2.63
N TYR A 228 10.84 -6.53 3.25
CA TYR A 228 12.11 -6.61 3.99
C TYR A 228 11.98 -7.52 5.22
N LEU A 229 10.85 -7.45 5.92
CA LEU A 229 10.55 -8.33 7.05
C LEU A 229 10.36 -9.80 6.66
N CYS A 230 10.35 -10.13 5.36
CA CYS A 230 10.40 -11.51 4.85
C CYS A 230 11.83 -12.04 4.64
N SER A 231 12.84 -11.16 4.55
CA SER A 231 14.24 -11.54 4.31
C SER A 231 14.97 -11.76 5.64
N ASP A 232 15.61 -12.92 5.78
CA ASP A 232 16.41 -13.23 6.98
C ASP A 232 17.55 -12.24 7.21
N ALA A 233 18.19 -11.77 6.14
CA ALA A 233 19.26 -10.77 6.22
C ALA A 233 18.74 -9.44 6.76
N GLN A 234 17.59 -8.97 6.26
CA GLN A 234 16.97 -7.74 6.74
C GLN A 234 16.44 -7.88 8.17
N ARG A 235 15.81 -9.02 8.51
CA ARG A 235 15.40 -9.34 9.88
C ARG A 235 16.60 -9.37 10.84
N GLN A 236 17.76 -9.84 10.39
CA GLN A 236 18.98 -9.82 11.18
C GLN A 236 19.50 -8.39 11.42
N GLN A 237 19.50 -7.52 10.39
CA GLN A 237 19.83 -6.10 10.55
C GLN A 237 18.90 -5.39 11.55
N VAL A 238 17.60 -5.74 11.55
CA VAL A 238 16.62 -5.25 12.54
C VAL A 238 17.00 -5.68 13.97
N ARG A 239 17.45 -6.93 14.16
CA ARG A 239 17.92 -7.40 15.48
C ARG A 239 19.21 -6.73 15.91
N GLU A 240 20.13 -6.49 14.98
CA GLU A 240 21.42 -5.83 15.26
C GLU A 240 21.27 -4.38 15.71
N ARG A 241 20.22 -3.68 15.23
CA ARG A 241 19.84 -2.35 15.75
C ARG A 241 19.02 -2.39 17.06
N GLY A 242 18.83 -3.57 17.65
CA GLY A 242 18.14 -3.74 18.93
C GLY A 242 16.61 -3.79 18.85
N GLU A 243 16.03 -4.05 17.67
CA GLU A 243 14.58 -4.14 17.48
C GLU A 243 14.13 -5.60 17.21
N ASP A 244 12.86 -5.91 17.51
CA ASP A 244 12.26 -7.20 17.18
C ASP A 244 11.46 -7.09 15.87
N PRO A 245 11.85 -7.79 14.78
CA PRO A 245 11.16 -7.72 13.50
C PRO A 245 9.69 -8.18 13.56
N ASP A 246 9.34 -9.10 14.46
CA ASP A 246 7.96 -9.57 14.61
C ASP A 246 7.11 -8.56 15.41
N ALA A 247 7.72 -7.88 16.38
CA ALA A 247 7.10 -6.74 17.04
C ALA A 247 6.87 -5.57 16.07
N LEU A 248 7.84 -5.26 15.21
CA LEU A 248 7.69 -4.22 14.19
C LEU A 248 6.53 -4.52 13.23
N ALA A 249 6.39 -5.76 12.75
CA ALA A 249 5.25 -6.15 11.91
C ALA A 249 3.91 -5.82 12.59
N ARG A 250 3.78 -6.12 13.89
CA ARG A 250 2.56 -5.80 14.67
C ARG A 250 2.37 -4.30 14.86
N ILE A 251 3.45 -3.55 15.13
CA ILE A 251 3.42 -2.09 15.27
C ILE A 251 2.97 -1.44 13.95
N TYR A 252 3.54 -1.83 12.82
CA TYR A 252 3.18 -1.27 11.52
C TYR A 252 1.76 -1.62 11.11
N ALA A 253 1.28 -2.84 11.40
CA ALA A 253 -0.13 -3.17 11.20
C ALA A 253 -1.05 -2.27 12.04
N ARG A 254 -0.70 -2.01 13.31
CA ARG A 254 -1.46 -1.10 14.18
C ARG A 254 -1.47 0.33 13.61
N VAL A 255 -0.32 0.87 13.23
CA VAL A 255 -0.18 2.23 12.67
C VAL A 255 -1.00 2.36 11.38
N LEU A 256 -0.91 1.40 10.47
CA LEU A 256 -1.71 1.39 9.23
C LEU A 256 -3.21 1.35 9.54
N ASN A 257 -3.63 0.55 10.51
CA ASN A 257 -5.04 0.47 10.89
C ASN A 257 -5.55 1.78 11.51
N GLN A 258 -4.77 2.40 12.40
CA GLN A 258 -5.10 3.69 13.01
C GLN A 258 -5.14 4.81 11.95
N ALA A 259 -4.25 4.77 10.95
CA ALA A 259 -4.29 5.69 9.81
C ALA A 259 -5.55 5.55 8.96
N LEU A 260 -6.17 4.36 8.94
CA LEU A 260 -7.39 4.07 8.18
C LEU A 260 -8.68 4.27 9.01
N GLU A 261 -8.58 4.62 10.29
CA GLU A 261 -9.75 4.94 11.11
C GLU A 261 -10.51 6.13 10.53
N GLY A 262 -11.82 5.99 10.37
CA GLY A 262 -12.66 7.02 9.75
C GLY A 262 -12.53 7.14 8.24
N LYS A 263 -11.82 6.22 7.55
CA LYS A 263 -11.77 6.16 6.08
C LYS A 263 -13.19 6.20 5.48
N PRO A 264 -13.49 7.14 4.57
CA PRO A 264 -14.78 7.19 3.89
C PRO A 264 -15.10 5.90 3.13
N ALA A 265 -16.37 5.51 3.10
CA ALA A 265 -16.80 4.23 2.54
C ALA A 265 -16.58 4.11 1.02
N ASP A 266 -16.56 5.23 0.30
CA ASP A 266 -16.31 5.32 -1.14
C ASP A 266 -14.82 5.53 -1.49
N LEU A 267 -13.93 5.62 -0.50
CA LEU A 267 -12.48 5.63 -0.72
C LEU A 267 -11.93 4.21 -0.70
N THR A 268 -11.31 3.79 -1.81
CA THR A 268 -10.49 2.59 -1.88
C THR A 268 -9.05 2.93 -1.49
N VAL A 269 -8.50 2.19 -0.52
CA VAL A 269 -7.07 2.23 -0.16
C VAL A 269 -6.44 0.87 -0.43
N GLY A 270 -5.47 0.86 -1.35
CA GLY A 270 -4.62 -0.30 -1.61
C GLY A 270 -3.30 -0.23 -0.84
N LEU A 271 -2.71 -1.39 -0.55
CA LEU A 271 -1.33 -1.53 -0.08
C LEU A 271 -0.52 -2.28 -1.13
N HIS A 272 0.50 -1.63 -1.67
CA HIS A 272 1.48 -2.26 -2.54
C HIS A 272 2.69 -2.72 -1.75
N VAL A 273 2.94 -4.03 -1.76
CA VAL A 273 4.09 -4.63 -1.09
C VAL A 273 5.19 -4.87 -2.11
N CYS A 274 6.07 -3.88 -2.25
CA CYS A 274 7.17 -3.87 -3.20
C CYS A 274 8.41 -4.55 -2.63
N ARG A 275 9.16 -5.31 -3.44
CA ARG A 275 10.45 -5.92 -3.04
C ARG A 275 11.67 -5.03 -3.28
N GLY A 276 11.44 -3.74 -3.58
CA GLY A 276 12.48 -2.73 -3.72
C GLY A 276 13.22 -2.82 -5.05
N ASN A 277 12.49 -2.69 -6.17
CA ASN A 277 13.09 -2.64 -7.49
C ASN A 277 13.80 -1.29 -7.74
N PHE A 278 15.12 -1.29 -7.90
CA PHE A 278 15.88 -0.14 -8.39
C PHE A 278 16.85 -0.61 -9.46
N ARG A 279 16.72 -0.10 -10.69
CA ARG A 279 17.63 -0.41 -11.81
C ARG A 279 17.91 -1.92 -11.99
N SER A 280 16.86 -2.75 -12.01
CA SER A 280 16.97 -4.22 -12.14
C SER A 280 17.67 -4.94 -10.98
N THR A 281 17.80 -4.28 -9.83
CA THR A 281 18.32 -4.84 -8.58
C THR A 281 17.22 -4.83 -7.51
N TRP A 282 17.27 -5.78 -6.58
CA TRP A 282 16.26 -5.98 -5.54
C TRP A 282 16.90 -5.87 -4.15
N ILE A 283 16.08 -5.63 -3.13
CA ILE A 283 16.56 -5.55 -1.73
C ILE A 283 16.18 -6.80 -0.92
N SER A 284 15.06 -7.46 -1.25
CA SER A 284 14.56 -8.58 -0.43
C SER A 284 14.07 -9.78 -1.26
N GLU A 285 14.45 -10.98 -0.82
CA GLU A 285 14.06 -12.29 -1.34
C GLU A 285 13.26 -13.06 -0.27
N GLY A 286 12.50 -14.08 -0.67
CA GLY A 286 11.77 -14.98 0.24
C GLY A 286 10.26 -14.75 0.25
N GLY A 287 9.47 -15.82 0.38
CA GLY A 287 7.99 -15.75 0.37
C GLY A 287 7.40 -14.91 1.51
N TYR A 288 6.13 -14.51 1.36
CA TYR A 288 5.45 -13.65 2.35
C TYR A 288 5.17 -14.33 3.70
N GLU A 289 5.47 -15.62 3.83
CA GLU A 289 5.15 -16.46 4.99
C GLU A 289 5.50 -15.81 6.36
N PRO A 290 6.67 -15.17 6.56
CA PRO A 290 7.04 -14.60 7.87
C PRO A 290 6.12 -13.49 8.35
N VAL A 291 5.45 -12.78 7.44
CA VAL A 291 4.56 -11.66 7.77
C VAL A 291 3.11 -11.91 7.43
N ALA A 292 2.80 -13.02 6.74
CA ALA A 292 1.51 -13.27 6.09
C ALA A 292 0.31 -13.21 7.05
N GLU A 293 0.46 -13.79 8.24
CA GLU A 293 -0.61 -13.79 9.25
C GLU A 293 -0.95 -12.37 9.71
N VAL A 294 0.06 -11.56 10.00
CA VAL A 294 -0.13 -10.16 10.43
C VAL A 294 -0.61 -9.30 9.25
N LEU A 295 0.09 -9.36 8.13
CA LEU A 295 -0.18 -8.57 6.93
C LEU A 295 -1.61 -8.82 6.41
N PHE A 296 -1.94 -10.07 6.08
CA PHE A 296 -3.23 -10.40 5.48
C PHE A 296 -4.35 -10.55 6.52
N GLY A 297 -4.03 -10.97 7.75
CA GLY A 297 -5.02 -11.14 8.80
C GLY A 297 -5.42 -9.84 9.50
N SER A 298 -4.52 -8.85 9.58
CA SER A 298 -4.71 -7.68 10.45
C SER A 298 -4.72 -6.32 9.76
N VAL A 299 -4.12 -6.13 8.57
CA VAL A 299 -4.00 -4.81 7.94
C VAL A 299 -5.23 -4.43 7.11
N ASN A 300 -6.05 -3.49 7.58
CA ASN A 300 -7.41 -3.18 7.12
C ASN A 300 -7.52 -2.40 5.79
N VAL A 301 -6.66 -2.71 4.81
CA VAL A 301 -6.74 -2.16 3.45
C VAL A 301 -7.75 -2.92 2.57
N ASP A 302 -8.28 -2.24 1.57
CA ASP A 302 -9.28 -2.80 0.65
C ASP A 302 -8.64 -3.70 -0.42
N ALA A 303 -7.39 -3.40 -0.80
CA ALA A 303 -6.67 -4.15 -1.80
C ALA A 303 -5.20 -4.38 -1.43
N PHE A 304 -4.65 -5.54 -1.81
CA PHE A 304 -3.21 -5.80 -1.79
C PHE A 304 -2.67 -5.92 -3.21
N PHE A 305 -1.54 -5.27 -3.47
CA PHE A 305 -0.75 -5.41 -4.70
C PHE A 305 0.57 -6.12 -4.37
N LEU A 306 0.66 -7.40 -4.71
CA LEU A 306 1.76 -8.28 -4.31
C LEU A 306 2.62 -8.67 -5.51
N GLU A 307 3.94 -8.66 -5.33
CA GLU A 307 4.92 -9.03 -6.35
C GLU A 307 5.25 -10.54 -6.27
N TYR A 308 4.77 -11.31 -7.27
CA TYR A 308 5.04 -12.75 -7.46
C TYR A 308 5.70 -12.96 -8.82
N ASP A 309 6.98 -12.59 -8.90
CA ASP A 309 7.63 -12.32 -10.18
C ASP A 309 8.60 -13.38 -10.66
N ASN A 310 9.11 -14.17 -9.74
CA ASN A 310 10.11 -15.19 -10.01
C ASN A 310 10.11 -16.21 -8.86
N ASP A 311 10.88 -17.27 -9.01
CA ASP A 311 11.03 -18.33 -8.00
C ASP A 311 11.46 -17.80 -6.61
N ARG A 312 12.00 -16.56 -6.55
CA ARG A 312 12.46 -15.90 -5.30
C ARG A 312 11.33 -15.22 -4.54
N SER A 313 10.16 -14.98 -5.16
CA SER A 313 8.99 -14.39 -4.51
C SER A 313 8.22 -15.38 -3.62
N GLY A 314 8.63 -16.65 -3.59
CA GLY A 314 7.96 -17.73 -2.86
C GLY A 314 6.72 -18.25 -3.58
N ASP A 315 5.88 -18.98 -2.86
CA ASP A 315 4.65 -19.58 -3.36
C ASP A 315 3.39 -18.81 -2.90
N PHE A 316 2.21 -19.29 -3.31
CA PHE A 316 0.92 -18.71 -2.93
C PHE A 316 0.37 -19.22 -1.59
N ALA A 317 1.06 -20.11 -0.87
CA ALA A 317 0.60 -20.65 0.41
C ALA A 317 0.31 -19.56 1.47
N PRO A 318 1.05 -18.43 1.54
CA PRO A 318 0.74 -17.31 2.42
C PRO A 318 -0.68 -16.73 2.25
N LEU A 319 -1.30 -16.84 1.06
CA LEU A 319 -2.61 -16.25 0.78
C LEU A 319 -3.77 -16.93 1.55
N ARG A 320 -3.51 -18.06 2.21
CA ARG A 320 -4.49 -18.70 3.11
C ARG A 320 -4.96 -17.75 4.22
N PHE A 321 -4.07 -16.88 4.71
CA PHE A 321 -4.38 -15.90 5.76
C PHE A 321 -5.31 -14.77 5.28
N TYR A 322 -5.35 -14.54 3.96
CA TYR A 322 -6.29 -13.58 3.38
C TYR A 322 -7.71 -14.13 3.34
N SER A 323 -7.86 -15.42 3.03
CA SER A 323 -9.17 -16.08 2.93
C SER A 323 -9.84 -16.26 4.30
N SER A 324 -9.06 -16.25 5.38
CA SER A 324 -9.55 -16.31 6.76
C SER A 324 -9.96 -14.97 7.36
N ARG A 325 -9.94 -13.88 6.58
CA ARG A 325 -10.35 -12.56 7.09
C ARG A 325 -11.83 -12.60 7.48
N PRO A 326 -12.20 -12.22 8.71
CA PRO A 326 -13.61 -12.06 9.07
C PRO A 326 -14.21 -10.98 8.15
N SER A 327 -15.34 -11.28 7.52
CA SER A 327 -16.09 -10.29 6.74
C SER A 327 -16.37 -9.07 7.60
N ALA A 328 -15.88 -7.89 7.18
CA ALA A 328 -16.05 -6.64 7.91
C ALA A 328 -17.53 -6.35 8.14
N GLY A 329 -18.01 -6.56 9.38
CA GLY A 329 -19.44 -6.46 9.69
C GLY A 329 -19.86 -6.87 11.11
N GLY A 330 -19.02 -6.66 12.13
CA GLY A 330 -19.46 -6.84 13.52
C GLY A 330 -18.50 -6.19 14.52
N PRO A 331 -18.99 -5.52 15.58
CA PRO A 331 -18.15 -4.89 16.57
C PRO A 331 -17.34 -5.95 17.34
N ARG A 332 -16.02 -5.78 17.43
CA ARG A 332 -15.20 -6.48 18.41
C ARG A 332 -15.32 -5.77 19.75
N ALA A 333 -16.20 -6.26 20.61
CA ALA A 333 -16.08 -6.05 22.03
C ALA A 333 -16.30 -7.41 22.69
N ASP A 334 -15.23 -8.02 23.17
CA ASP A 334 -15.34 -8.86 24.36
C ASP A 334 -14.05 -8.72 25.16
N HIS A 335 -14.09 -7.77 26.10
CA HIS A 335 -13.22 -7.80 27.25
C HIS A 335 -13.55 -9.05 28.06
N HIS A 336 -12.69 -10.06 28.00
CA HIS A 336 -12.73 -11.14 28.98
C HIS A 336 -12.28 -10.60 30.35
N GLN A 337 -13.22 -9.98 31.05
CA GLN A 337 -13.11 -9.70 32.47
C GLN A 337 -13.48 -10.99 33.21
N LYS A 338 -12.45 -11.69 33.72
CA LYS A 338 -12.61 -12.82 34.64
C LYS A 338 -13.43 -12.39 35.85
N ARG A 339 -14.71 -12.79 35.91
CA ARG A 339 -15.47 -12.81 37.16
C ARG A 339 -15.38 -14.20 37.77
N ARG A 340 -14.76 -14.27 38.94
CA ARG A 340 -14.84 -15.39 39.88
C ARG A 340 -16.21 -15.37 40.56
N ALA A 341 -16.89 -16.51 40.57
CA ALA A 341 -17.84 -16.97 41.58
C ALA A 341 -17.79 -18.51 41.47
N GLY A 342 -17.60 -19.30 42.52
CA GLY A 342 -18.17 -19.16 43.85
C GLY A 342 -19.16 -20.31 44.03
N GLU A 343 -18.64 -21.41 44.58
CA GLU A 343 -19.34 -22.47 45.31
C GLU A 343 -20.34 -23.44 44.63
N SER A 344 -20.01 -24.71 44.85
CA SER A 344 -20.78 -25.93 44.68
C SER A 344 -21.80 -26.14 45.80
N ALA A 345 -23.01 -26.63 45.47
CA ALA A 345 -23.61 -27.83 46.08
C ALA A 345 -25.04 -28.09 45.57
N GLY A 346 -25.30 -29.36 45.18
CA GLY A 346 -26.49 -30.09 45.61
C GLY A 346 -27.76 -30.09 44.74
N GLY A 347 -28.10 -31.27 44.20
CA GLY A 347 -29.44 -31.83 44.44
C GLY A 347 -30.38 -32.11 43.25
N LYS A 348 -30.36 -33.38 42.80
CA LYS A 348 -31.50 -34.27 42.45
C LYS A 348 -32.49 -33.91 41.30
N SER A 349 -32.42 -34.76 40.27
CA SER A 349 -33.50 -35.58 39.65
C SER A 349 -34.84 -34.93 39.26
N ALA A 350 -35.14 -34.91 37.95
CA ALA A 350 -36.37 -35.51 37.40
C ALA A 350 -36.29 -35.70 35.87
N THR A 351 -36.62 -36.90 35.44
CA THR A 351 -36.84 -37.36 34.06
C THR A 351 -37.95 -36.61 33.33
N ARG A 352 -37.73 -36.22 32.07
CA ARG A 352 -38.81 -36.15 31.08
C ARG A 352 -38.32 -36.43 29.65
N ARG A 353 -38.95 -37.42 29.04
CA ARG A 353 -38.76 -37.88 27.65
C ARG A 353 -39.07 -36.75 26.67
N GLY A 354 -38.16 -36.52 25.72
CA GLY A 354 -38.34 -35.57 24.61
C GLY A 354 -37.69 -36.10 23.34
N ARG A 355 -38.51 -36.75 22.52
CA ARG A 355 -38.38 -37.13 21.11
C ARG A 355 -37.14 -36.60 20.37
N ALA A 356 -36.33 -37.53 19.86
CA ALA A 356 -35.28 -37.27 18.88
C ALA A 356 -35.88 -36.79 17.55
N VAL A 357 -35.44 -35.62 17.08
CA VAL A 357 -35.56 -35.22 15.67
C VAL A 357 -34.13 -35.18 15.12
N ARG A 358 -33.80 -36.16 14.27
CA ARG A 358 -32.60 -36.13 13.44
C ARG A 358 -32.75 -34.98 12.45
N ALA A 359 -32.02 -33.88 12.66
CA ALA A 359 -31.76 -32.91 11.60
C ALA A 359 -30.55 -33.41 10.81
N ALA A 360 -30.79 -33.78 9.55
CA ALA A 360 -29.76 -34.08 8.58
C ALA A 360 -28.86 -32.83 8.42
N ARG A 361 -27.55 -32.97 8.66
CA ARG A 361 -26.57 -32.00 8.19
C ARG A 361 -26.51 -32.14 6.67
N ALA A 362 -27.13 -31.20 5.96
CA ALA A 362 -26.83 -30.98 4.56
C ALA A 362 -25.44 -30.35 4.49
N ASP A 363 -24.49 -31.07 3.87
CA ASP A 363 -23.21 -30.52 3.46
C ASP A 363 -23.47 -29.35 2.50
N LEU A 364 -23.27 -28.13 2.99
CA LEU A 364 -23.26 -26.93 2.14
C LEU A 364 -21.91 -26.89 1.42
N PRO A 365 -21.88 -26.74 0.09
CA PRO A 365 -20.64 -26.67 -0.65
C PRO A 365 -19.85 -25.42 -0.26
N GLN A 366 -18.61 -25.64 0.18
CA GLN A 366 -17.59 -24.59 0.37
C GLN A 366 -17.49 -23.74 -0.91
N PRO A 367 -17.55 -22.40 -0.84
CA PRO A 367 -17.44 -21.57 -2.03
C PRO A 367 -16.01 -21.64 -2.58
N ALA A 368 -15.86 -22.25 -3.76
CA ALA A 368 -14.60 -22.27 -4.51
C ALA A 368 -14.22 -20.84 -4.94
N VAL A 369 -13.13 -20.32 -4.38
CA VAL A 369 -12.48 -19.09 -4.82
C VAL A 369 -11.78 -19.39 -6.16
N ARG A 370 -12.32 -18.88 -7.27
CA ARG A 370 -11.67 -18.95 -8.58
C ARG A 370 -10.64 -17.82 -8.71
N PHE A 371 -9.36 -18.17 -8.66
CA PHE A 371 -8.28 -17.30 -9.09
C PHE A 371 -8.30 -17.18 -10.62
N ARG A 372 -8.42 -15.95 -11.15
CA ARG A 372 -8.15 -15.66 -12.56
C ARG A 372 -6.78 -15.01 -12.65
N LEU A 373 -5.83 -15.74 -13.22
CA LEU A 373 -4.58 -15.20 -13.73
C LEU A 373 -4.90 -14.47 -15.05
N HIS A 374 -4.48 -13.22 -15.19
CA HIS A 374 -4.54 -12.45 -16.43
C HIS A 374 -3.13 -12.19 -16.94
#